data_AF-A0A7C6TVV0-F1
#
_entry.id   AF-A0A7C6TVV0-F1
#
_cell.length_a   1.000
_cell.length_b   1.000
_cell.length_c   1.000
_cell.angle_alpha   90.00
_cell.angle_beta   90.00
_cell.angle_gamma   90.00
#
_symmetry.space_group_name_H-M   'P 1'
#
loop_
_entity.id
_entity.type
_entity.pdbx_description
1 polymer ?
#
loop_
_entity_poly.entity_id
_entity_poly.type
_entity_poly.pdbx_seq_one_letter_code
_entity_poly.pdbx_strand_id
1 'polypeptide(L)'
;ISPKHRDELATLLSLFEDVYEGPVVTNQVVSSLYESLISLQKKLESEAFMPGFGADSYRFGMPLLMSAFYVYIQRRAIRDKAVWEKMWAEFDENRPASESIAAMRKALSDVFTSPDPALSDDIWALANELYDKIGWQTSEKLYASGYDRGGFLDTMEIPLCNARWLLSKLADVEKLENTEAVSALKAYKNRTNPGPGGKYISLGSPDAERYVPTLADDLWNEPEAVTIPRIEHHVGYFAPEVSRRFNPENDSSALLERVASLLAYYDAKVQIDVDMLAPGKAYELRVVFPLRFGWKGIENPPTYLKGNGQKLNPLGFMEEDPWVYRYEVPAGLIKDDGILTLEVVKEPFPRGSGLTELWLIPKY
;
A
#
# COMPACT_ATOMS: atom_id res chain seq x y z
N ILE A 1 -9.37 -12.59 -32.25
CA ILE A 1 -10.63 -12.52 -31.45
C ILE A 1 -11.79 -12.96 -32.35
N SER A 2 -12.68 -13.81 -31.84
CA SER A 2 -13.88 -14.29 -32.56
C SER A 2 -14.90 -13.15 -32.74
N PRO A 3 -15.42 -12.87 -33.97
CA PRO A 3 -16.49 -11.90 -34.16
C PRO A 3 -17.76 -12.23 -33.36
N LYS A 4 -18.02 -13.52 -33.11
CA LYS A 4 -19.19 -14.02 -32.36
C LYS A 4 -19.17 -13.61 -30.89
N HIS A 5 -17.98 -13.50 -30.29
CA HIS A 5 -17.79 -13.18 -28.88
C HIS A 5 -17.20 -11.77 -28.65
N ARG A 6 -17.25 -10.92 -29.68
CA ARG A 6 -16.71 -9.55 -29.60
C ARG A 6 -17.32 -8.76 -28.45
N ASP A 7 -18.64 -8.75 -28.35
CA ASP A 7 -19.36 -7.91 -27.39
C ASP A 7 -19.23 -8.47 -25.97
N GLU A 8 -19.21 -9.81 -25.83
CA GLU A 8 -18.91 -10.49 -24.56
C GLU A 8 -17.51 -10.12 -24.06
N LEU A 9 -16.48 -10.25 -24.91
CA LEU A 9 -15.11 -9.87 -24.54
C LEU A 9 -14.99 -8.37 -24.23
N ALA A 10 -15.63 -7.50 -25.02
CA ALA A 10 -15.60 -6.05 -24.77
C ALA A 10 -16.23 -5.71 -23.41
N THR A 11 -17.33 -6.36 -23.04
CA THR A 11 -17.97 -6.21 -21.73
C THR A 11 -17.05 -6.68 -20.61
N LEU A 12 -16.36 -7.81 -20.78
CA LEU A 12 -15.39 -8.28 -19.78
C LEU A 12 -14.20 -7.32 -19.65
N LEU A 13 -13.74 -6.74 -20.76
CA LEU A 13 -12.66 -5.76 -20.75
C LEU A 13 -13.04 -4.48 -19.97
N SER A 14 -14.29 -4.02 -20.05
CA SER A 14 -14.72 -2.86 -19.27
C SER A 14 -14.76 -3.10 -17.75
N LEU A 15 -14.92 -4.35 -17.31
CA LEU A 15 -14.93 -4.69 -15.87
C LEU A 15 -13.54 -4.57 -15.22
N PHE A 16 -12.46 -4.40 -15.99
CA PHE A 16 -11.15 -4.13 -15.41
C PHE A 16 -11.09 -2.78 -14.69
N GLU A 17 -11.93 -1.81 -15.05
CA GLU A 17 -12.02 -0.54 -14.32
C GLU A 17 -12.50 -0.78 -12.88
N ASP A 18 -13.52 -1.63 -12.72
CA ASP A 18 -14.09 -1.96 -11.40
C ASP A 18 -13.15 -2.84 -10.54
N VAL A 19 -12.09 -3.43 -11.10
CA VAL A 19 -11.06 -4.15 -10.33
C VAL A 19 -10.26 -3.20 -9.43
N TYR A 20 -10.13 -1.94 -9.83
CA TYR A 20 -9.39 -0.92 -9.09
C TYR A 20 -10.22 -0.21 -8.03
N GLU A 21 -11.53 -0.46 -8.00
CA GLU A 21 -12.45 0.18 -7.07
C GLU A 21 -12.47 -0.52 -5.71
N GLY A 22 -12.17 0.26 -4.67
CA GLY A 22 -12.26 -0.16 -3.27
C GLY A 22 -11.30 -1.28 -2.83
N PRO A 23 -11.51 -1.87 -1.65
CA PRO A 23 -10.60 -2.86 -1.08
C PRO A 23 -10.62 -4.19 -1.83
N VAL A 24 -9.45 -4.66 -2.27
CA VAL A 24 -9.28 -5.94 -2.99
C VAL A 24 -9.87 -7.14 -2.26
N VAL A 25 -9.82 -7.16 -0.93
CA VAL A 25 -10.32 -8.28 -0.10
C VAL A 25 -11.84 -8.47 -0.17
N THR A 26 -12.59 -7.43 -0.55
CA THR A 26 -14.05 -7.45 -0.65
C THR A 26 -14.57 -7.24 -2.07
N ASN A 27 -13.69 -6.93 -3.02
CA ASN A 27 -14.07 -6.64 -4.41
C ASN A 27 -14.44 -7.94 -5.16
N GLN A 28 -15.75 -8.14 -5.39
CA GLN A 28 -16.26 -9.33 -6.06
C GLN A 28 -15.96 -9.35 -7.58
N VAL A 29 -15.69 -8.20 -8.19
CA VAL A 29 -15.39 -8.10 -9.62
C VAL A 29 -14.13 -8.89 -9.95
N VAL A 30 -13.10 -8.82 -9.11
CA VAL A 30 -11.82 -9.52 -9.31
C VAL A 30 -12.01 -11.01 -9.61
N SER A 31 -12.75 -11.73 -8.76
CA SER A 31 -13.02 -13.16 -8.96
C SER A 31 -13.98 -13.42 -10.12
N SER A 32 -15.09 -12.67 -10.22
CA SER A 32 -16.10 -12.90 -11.26
C SER A 32 -15.60 -12.62 -12.68
N LEU A 33 -14.69 -11.65 -12.85
CA LEU A 33 -14.04 -11.34 -14.13
C LEU A 33 -13.17 -12.51 -14.59
N TYR A 34 -12.32 -13.04 -13.71
CA TYR A 34 -11.49 -14.21 -14.02
C TYR A 34 -12.33 -15.43 -14.37
N GLU A 35 -13.36 -15.74 -13.57
CA GLU A 35 -14.28 -16.85 -13.84
C GLU A 35 -14.99 -16.69 -15.19
N SER A 36 -15.39 -15.47 -15.53
CA SER A 36 -16.03 -15.16 -16.81
C SER A 36 -15.07 -15.30 -18.00
N LEU A 37 -13.81 -14.89 -17.84
CA LEU A 37 -12.77 -15.10 -18.86
C LEU A 37 -12.44 -16.59 -19.04
N ILE A 38 -12.35 -17.38 -17.97
CA ILE A 38 -12.19 -18.85 -18.06
C ILE A 38 -13.40 -19.49 -18.75
N SER A 39 -14.61 -19.03 -18.46
CA SER A 39 -15.83 -19.50 -19.13
C SER A 39 -15.79 -19.19 -20.63
N LEU A 40 -15.40 -17.97 -21.00
CA LEU A 40 -15.24 -17.57 -22.40
C LEU A 40 -14.11 -18.36 -23.09
N GLN A 41 -13.00 -18.61 -22.41
CA GLN A 41 -11.90 -19.44 -22.92
C GLN A 41 -12.43 -20.81 -23.36
N LYS A 42 -13.18 -21.50 -22.48
CA LYS A 42 -13.76 -22.83 -22.79
C LYS A 42 -14.70 -22.80 -24.00
N LYS A 43 -15.49 -21.73 -24.15
CA LYS A 43 -16.35 -21.56 -25.34
C LYS A 43 -15.48 -21.41 -26.59
N LEU A 44 -14.46 -20.57 -26.54
CA LEU A 44 -13.56 -20.33 -27.66
C LEU A 44 -12.74 -21.56 -28.04
N GLU A 45 -12.37 -22.42 -27.09
CA GLU A 45 -11.70 -23.71 -27.34
C GLU A 45 -12.64 -24.74 -27.99
N SER A 46 -13.94 -24.67 -27.67
CA SER A 46 -14.96 -25.53 -28.30
C SER A 46 -15.28 -25.11 -29.74
N GLU A 47 -15.01 -23.86 -30.08
CA GLU A 47 -15.16 -23.31 -31.42
C GLU A 47 -13.85 -23.48 -32.19
N ALA A 48 -13.80 -24.38 -33.16
CA ALA A 48 -12.59 -24.62 -33.93
C ALA A 48 -12.12 -23.36 -34.68
N PHE A 49 -11.05 -22.72 -34.20
CA PHE A 49 -10.39 -21.59 -34.83
C PHE A 49 -9.04 -22.00 -35.42
N MET A 50 -8.56 -21.22 -36.41
CA MET A 50 -7.19 -21.33 -36.87
C MET A 50 -6.20 -20.83 -35.79
N PRO A 51 -4.94 -21.32 -35.76
CA PRO A 51 -3.92 -20.84 -34.82
C PRO A 51 -3.79 -19.31 -34.82
N GLY A 52 -3.64 -18.72 -33.64
CA GLY A 52 -3.60 -17.27 -33.39
C GLY A 52 -4.98 -16.61 -33.20
N PHE A 53 -6.08 -17.36 -33.31
CA PHE A 53 -7.45 -16.88 -33.15
C PHE A 53 -8.16 -17.63 -32.01
N GLY A 54 -9.38 -17.19 -31.65
CA GLY A 54 -10.09 -17.75 -30.50
C GLY A 54 -9.30 -17.60 -29.20
N ALA A 55 -9.23 -18.69 -28.44
CA ALA A 55 -8.48 -18.78 -27.18
C ALA A 55 -6.95 -18.68 -27.38
N ASP A 56 -6.43 -19.12 -28.54
CA ASP A 56 -5.00 -19.07 -28.88
C ASP A 56 -4.51 -17.64 -29.24
N SER A 57 -5.43 -16.67 -29.29
CA SER A 57 -5.08 -15.29 -29.61
C SER A 57 -4.40 -14.61 -28.42
N TYR A 58 -3.22 -14.02 -28.63
CA TYR A 58 -2.55 -13.21 -27.58
C TYR A 58 -3.44 -12.08 -27.05
N ARG A 59 -4.34 -11.54 -27.88
CA ARG A 59 -5.32 -10.51 -27.46
C ARG A 59 -6.33 -11.02 -26.44
N PHE A 60 -6.56 -12.33 -26.38
CA PHE A 60 -7.35 -12.99 -25.35
C PHE A 60 -6.48 -13.42 -24.16
N GLY A 61 -5.27 -13.92 -24.43
CA GLY A 61 -4.30 -14.28 -23.38
C GLY A 61 -3.93 -13.10 -22.48
N MET A 62 -3.84 -11.87 -23.01
CA MET A 62 -3.51 -10.68 -22.23
C MET A 62 -4.50 -10.39 -21.07
N PRO A 63 -5.81 -10.19 -21.31
CA PRO A 63 -6.76 -10.01 -20.21
C PRO A 63 -6.88 -11.26 -19.33
N LEU A 64 -6.71 -12.46 -19.87
CA LEU A 64 -6.69 -13.68 -19.06
C LEU A 64 -5.53 -13.65 -18.05
N LEU A 65 -4.31 -13.29 -18.48
CA LEU A 65 -3.14 -13.17 -17.59
C LEU A 65 -3.38 -12.13 -16.50
N MET A 66 -3.89 -10.95 -16.88
CA MET A 66 -4.15 -9.88 -15.92
C MET A 66 -5.21 -10.29 -14.90
N SER A 67 -6.32 -10.90 -15.33
CA SER A 67 -7.37 -11.36 -14.41
C SER A 67 -6.90 -12.48 -13.47
N ALA A 68 -6.10 -13.43 -13.98
CA ALA A 68 -5.48 -14.47 -13.16
C ALA A 68 -4.55 -13.88 -12.10
N PHE A 69 -3.71 -12.91 -12.49
CA PHE A 69 -2.83 -12.19 -11.57
C PHE A 69 -3.63 -11.45 -10.49
N TYR A 70 -4.69 -10.71 -10.84
CA TYR A 70 -5.50 -10.01 -9.85
C TYR A 70 -6.21 -10.96 -8.88
N VAL A 71 -6.73 -12.10 -9.34
CA VAL A 71 -7.30 -13.13 -8.45
C VAL A 71 -6.25 -13.70 -7.52
N TYR A 72 -5.04 -13.96 -8.02
CA TYR A 72 -3.94 -14.42 -7.18
C TYR A 72 -3.60 -13.39 -6.09
N ILE A 73 -3.50 -12.11 -6.45
CA ILE A 73 -3.27 -11.00 -5.50
C ILE A 73 -4.41 -10.89 -4.48
N GLN A 74 -5.68 -11.07 -4.89
CA GLN A 74 -6.82 -11.09 -3.98
C GLN A 74 -6.73 -12.25 -2.99
N ARG A 75 -6.43 -13.47 -3.47
CA ARG A 75 -6.24 -14.66 -2.61
C ARG A 75 -5.12 -14.42 -1.60
N ARG A 76 -4.01 -13.82 -2.05
CA ARG A 76 -2.89 -13.40 -1.19
C ARG A 76 -3.34 -12.40 -0.14
N ALA A 77 -4.06 -11.33 -0.52
CA ALA A 77 -4.51 -10.29 0.40
C ALA A 77 -5.42 -10.85 1.50
N ILE A 78 -6.37 -11.72 1.13
CA ILE A 78 -7.27 -12.39 2.07
C ILE A 78 -6.47 -13.28 3.05
N ARG A 79 -5.57 -14.11 2.53
CA ARG A 79 -4.74 -15.02 3.33
C ARG A 79 -3.77 -14.26 4.23
N ASP A 80 -3.09 -13.23 3.72
CA ASP A 80 -2.12 -12.43 4.46
C ASP A 80 -2.78 -11.64 5.59
N LYS A 81 -4.00 -11.12 5.37
CA LYS A 81 -4.81 -10.50 6.42
C LYS A 81 -5.13 -11.50 7.54
N ALA A 82 -5.60 -12.69 7.19
CA ALA A 82 -5.93 -13.73 8.18
C ALA A 82 -4.68 -14.19 8.97
N VAL A 83 -3.54 -14.37 8.30
CA VAL A 83 -2.27 -14.72 8.95
C VAL A 83 -1.81 -13.59 9.88
N TRP A 84 -1.94 -12.33 9.47
CA TRP A 84 -1.58 -11.17 10.28
C TRP A 84 -2.41 -11.07 11.55
N GLU A 85 -3.72 -11.29 11.46
CA GLU A 85 -4.63 -11.34 12.61
C GLU A 85 -4.31 -12.51 13.55
N LYS A 86 -4.13 -13.71 13.00
CA LYS A 86 -3.75 -14.92 13.76
C LYS A 86 -2.43 -14.72 14.49
N MET A 87 -1.43 -14.13 13.83
CA MET A 87 -0.12 -13.87 14.43
C MET A 87 -0.25 -12.99 15.68
N TRP A 88 -1.04 -11.90 15.63
CA TRP A 88 -1.22 -11.04 16.80
C TRP A 88 -2.05 -11.67 17.94
N ALA A 89 -2.78 -12.75 17.64
CA ALA A 89 -3.46 -13.57 18.66
C ALA A 89 -2.47 -14.49 19.41
N GLU A 90 -1.29 -14.76 18.86
CA GLU A 90 -0.23 -15.51 19.55
C GLU A 90 0.45 -14.71 20.66
N PHE A 91 0.36 -13.37 20.61
CA PHE A 91 0.94 -12.49 21.63
C PHE A 91 0.11 -12.50 22.92
N ASP A 92 0.74 -12.96 24.00
CA ASP A 92 0.18 -12.96 25.36
C ASP A 92 1.18 -12.34 26.34
N GLU A 93 0.74 -11.26 27.01
CA GLU A 93 1.57 -10.51 27.95
C GLU A 93 1.92 -11.28 29.22
N ASN A 94 1.21 -12.38 29.51
CA ASN A 94 1.43 -13.20 30.70
C ASN A 94 2.38 -14.38 30.45
N ARG A 95 2.79 -14.59 29.19
CA ARG A 95 3.76 -15.62 28.80
C ARG A 95 5.14 -15.02 28.56
N PRO A 96 6.23 -15.80 28.67
CA PRO A 96 7.55 -15.34 28.28
C PRO A 96 7.54 -14.78 26.85
N ALA A 97 8.14 -13.62 26.65
CA ALA A 97 8.18 -12.95 25.35
C ALA A 97 8.80 -13.85 24.28
N SER A 98 9.83 -14.62 24.63
CA SER A 98 10.48 -15.59 23.74
C SER A 98 9.51 -16.63 23.17
N GLU A 99 8.57 -17.14 23.97
CA GLU A 99 7.55 -18.09 23.51
C GLU A 99 6.56 -17.42 22.55
N SER A 100 6.09 -16.21 22.90
CA SER A 100 5.20 -15.42 22.03
C SER A 100 5.88 -15.12 20.69
N ILE A 101 7.15 -14.70 20.72
CA ILE A 101 7.91 -14.40 19.51
C ILE A 101 8.07 -15.64 18.62
N ALA A 102 8.41 -16.80 19.20
CA ALA A 102 8.53 -18.04 18.44
C ALA A 102 7.21 -18.44 17.77
N ALA A 103 6.07 -18.30 18.48
CA ALA A 103 4.75 -18.56 17.94
C ALA A 103 4.37 -17.56 16.82
N MET A 104 4.63 -16.27 17.02
CA MET A 104 4.41 -15.23 16.02
C MET A 104 5.23 -15.46 14.75
N ARG A 105 6.52 -15.82 14.86
CA ARG A 105 7.37 -16.15 13.71
C ARG A 105 6.83 -17.34 12.93
N LYS A 106 6.38 -18.39 13.63
CA LYS A 106 5.77 -19.57 13.02
C LYS A 106 4.47 -19.21 12.30
N ALA A 107 3.63 -18.32 12.86
CA ALA A 107 2.45 -17.85 12.16
C ALA A 107 2.79 -17.06 10.89
N LEU A 108 3.82 -16.19 10.95
CA LEU A 108 4.25 -15.37 9.81
C LEU A 108 4.88 -16.15 8.65
N SER A 109 5.37 -17.37 8.84
CA SER A 109 5.96 -18.12 7.72
C SER A 109 4.98 -18.37 6.58
N ASP A 110 3.68 -18.44 6.90
CA ASP A 110 2.62 -18.74 5.95
C ASP A 110 2.42 -17.66 4.89
N VAL A 111 2.83 -16.40 5.12
CA VAL A 111 2.70 -15.33 4.10
C VAL A 111 3.73 -15.45 2.97
N PHE A 112 4.83 -16.18 3.20
CA PHE A 112 5.92 -16.37 2.23
C PHE A 112 5.70 -17.56 1.30
N THR A 113 4.61 -18.30 1.47
CA THR A 113 4.20 -19.35 0.53
C THR A 113 3.20 -18.81 -0.49
N SER A 114 3.01 -19.53 -1.58
CA SER A 114 1.94 -19.22 -2.53
C SER A 114 0.58 -19.56 -1.91
N PRO A 115 -0.41 -18.63 -1.91
CA PRO A 115 -1.78 -18.96 -1.49
C PRO A 115 -2.48 -19.89 -2.49
N ASP A 116 -1.98 -19.97 -3.72
CA ASP A 116 -2.47 -20.87 -4.76
C ASP A 116 -1.33 -21.27 -5.72
N PRO A 117 -0.63 -22.39 -5.44
CA PRO A 117 0.46 -22.86 -6.31
C PRO A 117 0.00 -23.17 -7.74
N ALA A 118 -1.19 -23.73 -7.92
CA ALA A 118 -1.69 -24.10 -9.24
C ALA A 118 -1.96 -22.86 -10.11
N LEU A 119 -2.63 -21.84 -9.56
CA LEU A 119 -2.86 -20.59 -10.27
C LEU A 119 -1.55 -19.85 -10.57
N SER A 120 -0.58 -19.92 -9.66
CA SER A 120 0.77 -19.37 -9.89
C SER A 120 1.43 -20.03 -11.11
N ASP A 121 1.35 -21.36 -11.22
CA ASP A 121 1.90 -22.11 -12.36
C ASP A 121 1.20 -21.73 -13.67
N ASP A 122 -0.14 -21.61 -13.64
CA ASP A 122 -0.93 -21.18 -14.80
C ASP A 122 -0.56 -19.76 -15.26
N ILE A 123 -0.37 -18.82 -14.33
CA ILE A 123 0.08 -17.45 -14.61
C ILE A 123 1.44 -17.47 -15.31
N TRP A 124 2.41 -18.23 -14.79
CA TRP A 124 3.74 -18.32 -15.41
C TRP A 124 3.70 -19.01 -16.78
N ALA A 125 2.89 -20.05 -16.95
CA ALA A 125 2.72 -20.70 -18.24
C ALA A 125 2.19 -19.73 -19.29
N LEU A 126 1.14 -18.97 -18.95
CA LEU A 126 0.55 -17.97 -19.84
C LEU A 126 1.49 -16.78 -20.10
N ALA A 127 2.27 -16.36 -19.10
CA ALA A 127 3.29 -15.33 -19.28
C ALA A 127 4.39 -15.75 -20.27
N ASN A 128 4.88 -16.99 -20.16
CA ASN A 128 5.85 -17.54 -21.11
C ASN A 128 5.26 -17.61 -22.53
N GLU A 129 4.02 -18.07 -22.67
CA GLU A 129 3.34 -18.13 -23.97
C GLU A 129 3.20 -16.75 -24.62
N LEU A 130 2.84 -15.73 -23.84
CA LEU A 130 2.71 -14.35 -24.32
C LEU A 130 4.07 -13.72 -24.63
N TYR A 131 5.12 -14.08 -23.89
CA TYR A 131 6.48 -13.73 -24.25
C TYR A 131 6.89 -14.33 -25.61
N ASP A 132 6.64 -15.64 -25.82
CA ASP A 132 6.98 -16.31 -27.07
C ASP A 132 6.20 -15.75 -28.28
N LYS A 133 4.92 -15.38 -28.07
CA LYS A 133 4.05 -14.85 -29.14
C LYS A 133 4.32 -13.40 -29.51
N ILE A 134 4.50 -12.53 -28.52
CA ILE A 134 4.54 -11.07 -28.73
C ILE A 134 5.67 -10.35 -27.98
N GLY A 135 6.53 -11.07 -27.27
CA GLY A 135 7.62 -10.48 -26.49
C GLY A 135 7.15 -9.71 -25.26
N TRP A 136 6.01 -10.07 -24.65
CA TRP A 136 5.54 -9.35 -23.47
C TRP A 136 6.41 -9.64 -22.24
N GLN A 137 7.21 -8.66 -21.84
CA GLN A 137 8.18 -8.76 -20.76
C GLN A 137 7.53 -8.53 -19.38
N THR A 138 6.88 -9.54 -18.81
CA THR A 138 6.11 -9.43 -17.54
C THR A 138 6.92 -9.76 -16.27
N SER A 139 8.20 -10.10 -16.41
CA SER A 139 9.15 -10.40 -15.33
C SER A 139 10.58 -10.16 -15.80
N GLU A 140 11.53 -9.93 -14.90
CA GLU A 140 12.97 -9.98 -15.20
C GLU A 140 13.39 -11.32 -15.82
N LYS A 141 12.74 -12.44 -15.43
CA LYS A 141 12.94 -13.77 -16.07
C LYS A 141 12.52 -13.77 -17.54
N LEU A 142 11.65 -12.83 -17.91
CA LEU A 142 11.15 -12.56 -19.25
C LEU A 142 11.71 -11.23 -19.79
N TYR A 143 12.93 -10.88 -19.38
CA TYR A 143 13.72 -9.74 -19.87
C TYR A 143 13.14 -8.34 -19.61
N ALA A 144 12.19 -8.21 -18.68
CA ALA A 144 11.77 -6.89 -18.21
C ALA A 144 12.95 -6.15 -17.58
N SER A 145 12.96 -4.81 -17.68
CA SER A 145 14.03 -3.97 -17.09
C SER A 145 13.97 -3.92 -15.56
N GLY A 146 12.86 -4.36 -14.96
CA GLY A 146 12.61 -4.36 -13.53
C GLY A 146 11.12 -4.49 -13.24
N TYR A 147 10.78 -4.85 -12.00
CA TYR A 147 9.39 -4.97 -11.56
C TYR A 147 8.60 -3.66 -11.65
N ASP A 148 9.27 -2.52 -11.46
CA ASP A 148 8.72 -1.16 -11.62
C ASP A 148 8.63 -0.73 -13.10
N ARG A 149 9.15 -1.55 -14.02
CA ARG A 149 9.22 -1.31 -15.47
C ARG A 149 8.68 -2.50 -16.26
N GLY A 150 7.46 -2.91 -15.95
CA GLY A 150 6.73 -3.98 -16.66
C GLY A 150 6.88 -5.37 -16.06
N GLY A 151 7.87 -5.61 -15.19
CA GLY A 151 8.12 -6.90 -14.53
C GLY A 151 7.19 -7.24 -13.37
N PHE A 152 5.89 -6.95 -13.46
CA PHE A 152 4.97 -7.02 -12.32
C PHE A 152 4.80 -8.43 -11.73
N LEU A 153 5.07 -9.50 -12.47
CA LEU A 153 5.01 -10.86 -11.91
C LEU A 153 6.07 -11.10 -10.83
N ASP A 154 7.15 -10.33 -10.82
CA ASP A 154 8.17 -10.41 -9.76
C ASP A 154 7.63 -9.90 -8.41
N THR A 155 6.50 -9.18 -8.39
CA THR A 155 5.84 -8.74 -7.15
C THR A 155 4.86 -9.76 -6.59
N MET A 156 4.57 -10.85 -7.32
CA MET A 156 3.54 -11.83 -6.96
C MET A 156 3.81 -12.51 -5.61
N GLU A 157 5.09 -12.65 -5.23
CA GLU A 157 5.52 -13.30 -4.00
C GLU A 157 5.61 -12.35 -2.80
N ILE A 158 5.38 -11.05 -2.99
CA ILE A 158 5.50 -10.04 -1.93
C ILE A 158 4.32 -10.18 -0.96
N PRO A 159 4.55 -10.36 0.35
CA PRO A 159 3.48 -10.33 1.35
C PRO A 159 2.74 -8.98 1.34
N LEU A 160 1.40 -9.03 1.35
CA LEU A 160 0.50 -7.88 1.43
C LEU A 160 0.15 -7.54 2.89
N CYS A 161 1.15 -7.66 3.78
CA CYS A 161 1.07 -7.28 5.18
C CYS A 161 2.46 -6.91 5.72
N ASN A 162 2.52 -6.42 6.96
CA ASN A 162 3.76 -5.95 7.58
C ASN A 162 4.65 -7.08 8.14
N ALA A 163 4.58 -8.29 7.58
CA ALA A 163 5.33 -9.46 8.03
C ALA A 163 6.84 -9.23 8.05
N ARG A 164 7.40 -8.65 6.98
CA ARG A 164 8.85 -8.37 6.87
C ARG A 164 9.32 -7.38 7.94
N TRP A 165 8.59 -6.28 8.11
CA TRP A 165 8.84 -5.31 9.18
C TRP A 165 8.82 -5.98 10.55
N LEU A 166 7.76 -6.74 10.84
CA LEU A 166 7.61 -7.36 12.15
C LEU A 166 8.69 -8.40 12.41
N LEU A 167 9.04 -9.25 11.44
CA LEU A 167 10.11 -10.23 11.61
C LEU A 167 11.46 -9.59 11.94
N SER A 168 11.75 -8.42 11.36
CA SER A 168 12.92 -7.61 11.70
C SER A 168 12.83 -7.12 13.15
N LYS A 169 11.68 -6.54 13.54
CA LYS A 169 11.46 -6.03 14.89
C LYS A 169 11.48 -7.11 15.96
N LEU A 170 10.96 -8.30 15.67
CA LEU A 170 11.03 -9.47 16.55
C LEU A 170 12.49 -9.89 16.80
N ALA A 171 13.38 -9.78 15.81
CA ALA A 171 14.80 -10.10 15.98
C ALA A 171 15.52 -9.13 16.91
N ASP A 172 15.08 -7.87 16.97
CA ASP A 172 15.61 -6.89 17.93
C ASP A 172 15.02 -7.11 19.31
N VAL A 173 13.72 -7.39 19.39
CA VAL A 173 13.01 -7.63 20.66
C VAL A 173 13.50 -8.90 21.37
N GLU A 174 13.93 -9.93 20.64
CA GLU A 174 14.52 -11.16 21.23
C GLU A 174 15.79 -10.89 22.05
N LYS A 175 16.45 -9.73 21.84
CA LYS A 175 17.68 -9.34 22.56
C LYS A 175 17.39 -8.58 23.86
N LEU A 176 16.14 -8.21 24.10
CA LEU A 176 15.72 -7.41 25.24
C LEU A 176 15.36 -8.30 26.44
N GLU A 177 15.37 -7.71 27.63
CA GLU A 177 14.82 -8.36 28.81
C GLU A 177 13.30 -8.57 28.66
N ASN A 178 12.75 -9.61 29.29
CA ASN A 178 11.37 -10.03 29.06
C ASN A 178 10.33 -8.90 29.21
N THR A 179 10.48 -8.03 30.21
CA THR A 179 9.57 -6.90 30.46
C THR A 179 9.65 -5.82 29.37
N GLU A 180 10.85 -5.53 28.89
CA GLU A 180 11.11 -4.60 27.78
C GLU A 180 10.58 -5.19 26.47
N ALA A 181 10.77 -6.50 26.26
CA ALA A 181 10.27 -7.20 25.10
C ALA A 181 8.73 -7.19 25.02
N VAL A 182 8.03 -7.51 26.11
CA VAL A 182 6.57 -7.40 26.18
C VAL A 182 6.10 -5.97 25.91
N SER A 183 6.81 -4.97 26.43
CA SER A 183 6.48 -3.55 26.21
C SER A 183 6.65 -3.15 24.74
N ALA A 184 7.73 -3.59 24.09
CA ALA A 184 7.96 -3.35 22.66
C ALA A 184 6.89 -4.01 21.78
N LEU A 185 6.53 -5.27 22.07
CA LEU A 185 5.46 -5.98 21.35
C LEU A 185 4.11 -5.26 21.48
N LYS A 186 3.78 -4.75 22.68
CA LYS A 186 2.59 -3.91 22.90
C LYS A 186 2.63 -2.64 22.06
N ALA A 187 3.79 -1.96 21.99
CA ALA A 187 3.94 -0.76 21.18
C ALA A 187 3.76 -1.06 19.68
N TYR A 188 4.33 -2.17 19.18
CA TYR A 188 4.16 -2.59 17.78
C TYR A 188 2.71 -2.94 17.45
N LYS A 189 2.02 -3.66 18.33
CA LYS A 189 0.60 -4.00 18.18
C LYS A 189 -0.29 -2.76 18.13
N ASN A 190 0.06 -1.74 18.91
CA ASN A 190 -0.71 -0.49 19.04
C ASN A 190 -0.16 0.66 18.18
N ARG A 191 0.74 0.40 17.23
CA ARG A 191 1.39 1.45 16.41
C ARG A 191 0.39 2.38 15.73
N THR A 192 -0.72 1.84 15.25
CA THR A 192 -1.79 2.58 14.55
C THR A 192 -2.92 3.03 15.47
N ASN A 193 -2.80 2.80 16.79
CA ASN A 193 -3.80 3.19 17.78
C ASN A 193 -3.42 4.53 18.43
N PRO A 194 -4.11 5.63 18.10
CA PRO A 194 -3.82 6.96 18.66
C PRO A 194 -4.40 7.14 20.08
N GLY A 195 -5.09 6.13 20.63
CA GLY A 195 -5.82 6.21 21.89
C GLY A 195 -7.19 6.88 21.78
N PRO A 196 -7.98 6.91 22.87
CA PRO A 196 -9.32 7.49 22.88
C PRO A 196 -9.33 8.96 22.42
N GLY A 197 -10.23 9.29 21.50
CA GLY A 197 -10.38 10.65 20.94
C GLY A 197 -9.29 11.06 19.94
N GLY A 198 -8.35 10.16 19.63
CA GLY A 198 -7.32 10.37 18.62
C GLY A 198 -7.73 9.89 17.22
N LYS A 199 -6.92 10.22 16.22
CA LYS A 199 -7.07 9.78 14.83
C LYS A 199 -5.77 9.19 14.31
N TYR A 200 -5.89 8.16 13.49
CA TYR A 200 -4.79 7.60 12.70
C TYR A 200 -5.26 7.56 11.25
N ILE A 201 -4.45 8.08 10.35
CA ILE A 201 -4.76 8.11 8.91
C ILE A 201 -3.51 7.65 8.17
N SER A 202 -3.69 6.65 7.30
CA SER A 202 -2.69 6.20 6.34
C SER A 202 -3.18 6.58 4.95
N LEU A 203 -2.40 7.37 4.21
CA LEU A 203 -2.76 7.77 2.84
C LEU A 203 -2.51 6.66 1.82
N GLY A 204 -2.12 5.47 2.28
CA GLY A 204 -2.19 4.24 1.51
C GLY A 204 -3.47 3.43 1.71
N SER A 205 -4.42 3.92 2.52
CA SER A 205 -5.75 3.33 2.63
C SER A 205 -6.73 4.03 1.70
N PRO A 206 -7.61 3.29 0.98
CA PRO A 206 -8.72 3.90 0.23
C PRO A 206 -9.61 4.80 1.10
N ASP A 207 -9.79 4.46 2.37
CA ASP A 207 -10.57 5.26 3.32
C ASP A 207 -10.02 6.68 3.54
N ALA A 208 -8.75 6.93 3.19
CA ALA A 208 -8.13 8.22 3.39
C ALA A 208 -8.61 9.29 2.40
N GLU A 209 -9.15 8.88 1.25
CA GLU A 209 -9.65 9.80 0.21
C GLU A 209 -10.68 10.79 0.75
N ARG A 210 -11.52 10.37 1.69
CA ARG A 210 -12.52 11.23 2.33
C ARG A 210 -11.94 12.45 3.06
N TYR A 211 -10.68 12.38 3.45
CA TYR A 211 -9.98 13.47 4.13
C TYR A 211 -9.20 14.36 3.17
N VAL A 212 -9.15 14.02 1.88
CA VAL A 212 -8.36 14.75 0.88
C VAL A 212 -9.33 15.48 -0.07
N PRO A 213 -9.70 16.73 0.24
CA PRO A 213 -10.75 17.46 -0.49
C PRO A 213 -10.42 17.70 -1.96
N THR A 214 -9.15 17.59 -2.36
CA THR A 214 -8.65 17.93 -3.69
C THR A 214 -8.54 16.74 -4.66
N LEU A 215 -8.83 15.50 -4.22
CA LEU A 215 -8.71 14.32 -5.09
C LEU A 215 -9.90 14.12 -6.04
N ALA A 216 -11.09 14.58 -5.68
CA ALA A 216 -12.34 14.11 -6.31
C ALA A 216 -12.79 14.88 -7.57
N ASP A 217 -12.46 16.17 -7.72
CA ASP A 217 -13.20 17.03 -8.66
C ASP A 217 -12.43 17.46 -9.93
N ASP A 218 -11.11 17.31 -9.98
CA ASP A 218 -10.33 18.08 -10.97
C ASP A 218 -9.56 17.26 -12.02
N LEU A 219 -9.38 15.94 -11.89
CA LEU A 219 -8.55 15.17 -12.84
C LEU A 219 -9.10 15.19 -14.28
N TRP A 220 -10.42 15.30 -14.45
CA TRP A 220 -11.03 15.40 -15.78
C TRP A 220 -10.85 16.78 -16.42
N ASN A 221 -10.73 17.82 -15.59
CA ASN A 221 -10.57 19.22 -16.01
C ASN A 221 -9.10 19.64 -16.10
N GLU A 222 -8.21 18.91 -15.43
CA GLU A 222 -6.75 19.12 -15.42
C GLU A 222 -6.02 17.75 -15.47
N PRO A 223 -6.02 17.06 -16.63
CA PRO A 223 -5.38 15.75 -16.79
C PRO A 223 -3.86 15.79 -16.56
N GLU A 224 -3.25 16.96 -16.71
CA GLU A 224 -1.84 17.20 -16.39
C GLU A 224 -1.56 17.22 -14.88
N ALA A 225 -2.60 17.39 -14.04
CA ALA A 225 -2.56 17.46 -12.58
C ALA A 225 -1.32 18.19 -12.04
N VAL A 226 -1.19 19.46 -12.45
CA VAL A 226 -0.19 20.44 -12.02
C VAL A 226 -0.60 21.08 -10.69
N THR A 227 -1.90 21.27 -10.46
CA THR A 227 -2.46 21.85 -9.22
C THR A 227 -3.13 20.82 -8.31
N ILE A 228 -3.29 19.59 -8.80
CA ILE A 228 -3.92 18.47 -8.09
C ILE A 228 -2.85 17.57 -7.46
N PRO A 229 -2.91 17.29 -6.15
CA PRO A 229 -2.05 16.29 -5.53
C PRO A 229 -2.48 14.87 -5.93
N ARG A 230 -1.55 13.91 -5.90
CA ARG A 230 -1.78 12.52 -6.31
C ARG A 230 -1.39 11.57 -5.21
N ILE A 231 -2.11 10.45 -5.10
CA ILE A 231 -1.60 9.30 -4.35
C ILE A 231 -0.59 8.56 -5.23
N GLU A 232 0.68 8.63 -4.87
CA GLU A 232 1.72 7.86 -5.56
C GLU A 232 2.26 6.74 -4.70
N HIS A 233 2.67 5.66 -5.35
CA HIS A 233 3.25 4.49 -4.73
C HIS A 233 4.77 4.50 -4.90
N HIS A 234 5.50 4.55 -3.80
CA HIS A 234 6.94 4.36 -3.79
C HIS A 234 7.28 2.86 -3.65
N VAL A 235 7.06 2.14 -4.75
CA VAL A 235 7.21 0.67 -4.83
C VAL A 235 8.61 0.15 -4.50
N GLY A 236 9.63 1.00 -4.60
CA GLY A 236 11.03 0.74 -4.20
C GLY A 236 11.17 0.12 -2.81
N TYR A 237 10.35 0.57 -1.85
CA TYR A 237 10.36 0.08 -0.47
C TYR A 237 9.44 -1.13 -0.24
N PHE A 238 8.50 -1.40 -1.16
CA PHE A 238 7.55 -2.50 -1.05
C PHE A 238 8.09 -3.84 -1.58
N ALA A 239 9.04 -3.78 -2.51
CA ALA A 239 9.76 -4.93 -3.03
C ALA A 239 11.26 -4.93 -2.62
N PRO A 240 11.60 -4.86 -1.33
CA PRO A 240 12.97 -4.59 -0.87
C PRO A 240 13.97 -5.70 -1.20
N GLU A 241 13.56 -6.93 -1.49
CA GLU A 241 14.48 -7.97 -1.99
C GLU A 241 14.89 -7.72 -3.44
N VAL A 242 13.93 -7.36 -4.29
CA VAL A 242 14.20 -6.97 -5.69
C VAL A 242 14.96 -5.65 -5.71
N SER A 243 14.55 -4.69 -4.89
CA SER A 243 15.22 -3.40 -4.75
C SER A 243 16.64 -3.50 -4.18
N ARG A 244 16.90 -4.42 -3.23
CA ARG A 244 18.26 -4.66 -2.69
C ARG A 244 19.25 -5.18 -3.73
N ARG A 245 18.80 -5.84 -4.81
CA ARG A 245 19.66 -6.19 -5.94
C ARG A 245 20.31 -4.95 -6.58
N PHE A 246 19.61 -3.82 -6.52
CA PHE A 246 20.04 -2.54 -7.10
C PHE A 246 20.62 -1.57 -6.06
N ASN A 247 20.08 -1.57 -4.83
CA ASN A 247 20.58 -0.78 -3.71
C ASN A 247 20.62 -1.60 -2.40
N PRO A 248 21.78 -2.15 -2.02
CA PRO A 248 21.95 -2.96 -0.81
C PRO A 248 21.52 -2.27 0.50
N GLU A 249 21.51 -0.93 0.52
CA GLU A 249 21.13 -0.11 1.67
C GLU A 249 19.61 0.02 1.89
N ASN A 250 18.79 -0.53 0.98
CA ASN A 250 17.34 -0.44 1.12
C ASN A 250 16.82 -1.31 2.27
N ASP A 251 16.27 -0.64 3.28
CA ASP A 251 15.67 -1.22 4.47
C ASP A 251 14.44 -2.07 4.11
N SER A 252 14.53 -3.38 4.35
CA SER A 252 13.44 -4.32 4.09
C SER A 252 12.31 -4.32 5.10
N SER A 253 12.38 -3.44 6.10
CA SER A 253 11.37 -3.29 7.14
C SER A 253 10.38 -2.16 6.87
N ALA A 254 10.25 -1.69 5.62
CA ALA A 254 9.24 -0.69 5.30
C ALA A 254 7.82 -1.21 5.63
N LEU A 255 7.02 -0.35 6.24
CA LEU A 255 5.61 -0.58 6.52
C LEU A 255 4.79 -0.37 5.24
N LEU A 256 3.77 -1.20 5.02
CA LEU A 256 2.87 -1.13 3.88
C LEU A 256 2.12 0.21 3.84
N GLU A 257 1.75 0.74 5.00
CA GLU A 257 1.12 2.06 5.15
C GLU A 257 2.01 3.20 4.68
N ARG A 258 3.32 2.95 4.50
CA ARG A 258 4.29 3.94 4.01
C ARG A 258 4.65 3.81 2.54
N VAL A 259 4.01 2.89 1.81
CA VAL A 259 4.25 2.69 0.38
C VAL A 259 3.56 3.76 -0.44
N ALA A 260 2.34 4.13 -0.07
CA ALA A 260 1.55 5.16 -0.75
C ALA A 260 1.61 6.48 0.00
N SER A 261 1.60 7.59 -0.74
CA SER A 261 1.67 8.93 -0.16
C SER A 261 0.91 9.91 -1.03
N LEU A 262 0.21 10.85 -0.39
CA LEU A 262 -0.30 12.04 -1.05
C LEU A 262 0.87 12.96 -1.36
N LEU A 263 1.08 13.23 -2.64
CA LEU A 263 2.17 14.03 -3.15
C LEU A 263 1.64 15.17 -3.98
N ALA A 264 2.24 16.34 -3.80
CA ALA A 264 2.07 17.48 -4.67
C ALA A 264 3.40 17.85 -5.32
N TYR A 265 3.35 18.18 -6.60
CA TYR A 265 4.44 18.79 -7.34
C TYR A 265 4.05 20.21 -7.75
N TYR A 266 5.05 21.02 -8.10
CA TYR A 266 4.82 22.38 -8.61
C TYR A 266 3.94 23.20 -7.66
N ASP A 267 2.77 23.67 -8.10
CA ASP A 267 1.89 24.55 -7.33
C ASP A 267 0.73 23.80 -6.65
N ALA A 268 0.67 22.47 -6.80
CA ALA A 268 -0.32 21.66 -6.10
C ALA A 268 -0.16 21.78 -4.58
N LYS A 269 -1.30 21.79 -3.89
CA LYS A 269 -1.36 21.84 -2.43
C LYS A 269 -1.62 20.47 -1.87
N VAL A 270 -0.87 20.11 -0.84
CA VAL A 270 -1.16 18.94 -0.01
C VAL A 270 -2.00 19.42 1.15
N GLN A 271 -3.31 19.17 1.06
CA GLN A 271 -4.27 19.51 2.11
C GLN A 271 -5.02 18.27 2.56
N ILE A 272 -5.25 18.17 3.87
CA ILE A 272 -6.04 17.11 4.48
C ILE A 272 -6.93 17.72 5.54
N ASP A 273 -8.23 17.43 5.47
CA ASP A 273 -9.21 17.88 6.44
C ASP A 273 -9.55 16.72 7.38
N VAL A 274 -9.02 16.76 8.61
CA VAL A 274 -9.28 15.72 9.61
C VAL A 274 -10.46 16.13 10.47
N ASP A 275 -11.54 15.35 10.40
CA ASP A 275 -12.81 15.61 11.08
C ASP A 275 -12.95 14.89 12.43
N MET A 276 -14.07 15.16 13.11
CA MET A 276 -14.47 14.51 14.36
C MET A 276 -13.41 14.59 15.46
N LEU A 277 -12.69 15.72 15.55
CA LEU A 277 -11.79 16.04 16.64
C LEU A 277 -12.55 16.81 17.74
N ALA A 278 -12.05 16.74 18.97
CA ALA A 278 -12.66 17.44 20.09
C ALA A 278 -12.36 18.95 20.02
N PRO A 279 -13.40 19.81 19.96
CA PRO A 279 -13.21 21.27 19.95
C PRO A 279 -12.39 21.77 21.14
N GLY A 280 -11.53 22.75 20.91
CA GLY A 280 -10.70 23.37 21.95
C GLY A 280 -9.57 22.51 22.53
N LYS A 281 -9.52 21.21 22.23
CA LYS A 281 -8.51 20.28 22.77
C LYS A 281 -7.17 20.43 22.06
N ALA A 282 -6.08 20.26 22.80
CA ALA A 282 -4.73 20.19 22.25
C ALA A 282 -4.38 18.76 21.82
N TYR A 283 -3.55 18.64 20.77
CA TYR A 283 -3.10 17.37 20.24
C TYR A 283 -1.57 17.37 20.02
N GLU A 284 -0.96 16.20 20.08
CA GLU A 284 0.31 15.93 19.42
C GLU A 284 0.00 15.37 18.03
N LEU A 285 0.47 16.06 17.00
CA LEU A 285 0.43 15.58 15.64
C LEU A 285 1.72 14.84 15.34
N ARG A 286 1.60 13.58 14.93
CA ARG A 286 2.71 12.79 14.37
C ARG A 286 2.49 12.64 12.89
N VAL A 287 3.53 12.78 12.09
CA VAL A 287 3.47 12.62 10.62
C VAL A 287 4.65 11.84 10.10
N VAL A 288 4.42 11.08 9.04
CA VAL A 288 5.46 10.54 8.17
C VAL A 288 5.38 11.30 6.84
N PHE A 289 6.50 11.92 6.47
CA PHE A 289 6.64 12.50 5.14
C PHE A 289 7.00 11.39 4.12
N PRO A 290 6.73 11.59 2.83
CA PRO A 290 7.01 10.61 1.78
C PRO A 290 8.46 10.11 1.82
N LEU A 291 8.62 8.79 1.92
CA LEU A 291 9.93 8.13 2.06
C LEU A 291 10.90 8.52 0.93
N ARG A 292 10.37 8.78 -0.27
CA ARG A 292 11.12 9.23 -1.45
C ARG A 292 11.96 10.48 -1.24
N PHE A 293 11.61 11.32 -0.27
CA PHE A 293 12.35 12.55 0.01
C PHE A 293 13.59 12.30 0.86
N GLY A 294 13.73 11.10 1.45
CA GLY A 294 14.92 10.73 2.21
C GLY A 294 15.09 11.52 3.51
N TRP A 295 14.02 12.15 4.02
CA TRP A 295 14.05 12.92 5.26
C TRP A 295 13.94 12.02 6.50
N LYS A 296 14.80 11.00 6.62
CA LYS A 296 14.84 10.16 7.82
C LYS A 296 15.69 10.87 8.88
N GLY A 297 15.11 11.23 10.02
CA GLY A 297 15.83 11.81 11.16
C GLY A 297 16.51 13.16 10.88
N ILE A 298 16.00 13.94 9.93
CA ILE A 298 16.53 15.28 9.63
C ILE A 298 15.85 16.27 10.57
N GLU A 299 16.60 17.02 11.37
CA GLU A 299 16.00 17.95 12.35
C GLU A 299 15.13 19.04 11.72
N ASN A 300 15.56 19.57 10.59
CA ASN A 300 14.88 20.64 9.86
C ASN A 300 14.67 20.20 8.40
N PRO A 301 13.70 19.30 8.13
CA PRO A 301 13.38 18.96 6.75
C PRO A 301 12.87 20.24 6.05
N PRO A 302 13.06 20.39 4.72
CA PRO A 302 12.67 21.58 3.95
C PRO A 302 11.14 21.65 3.72
N THR A 303 10.36 21.41 4.76
CA THR A 303 8.90 21.40 4.79
C THR A 303 8.41 21.77 6.18
N TYR A 304 7.21 22.34 6.27
CA TYR A 304 6.53 22.54 7.55
C TYR A 304 5.02 22.34 7.40
N LEU A 305 4.34 22.24 8.54
CA LEU A 305 2.89 22.07 8.57
C LEU A 305 2.19 23.35 9.01
N LYS A 306 1.02 23.61 8.41
CA LYS A 306 0.03 24.52 8.98
C LYS A 306 -1.19 23.72 9.41
N GLY A 307 -1.79 24.08 10.54
CA GLY A 307 -3.10 23.64 10.97
C GLY A 307 -4.04 24.84 11.01
N ASN A 308 -5.18 24.78 10.30
CA ASN A 308 -6.15 25.88 10.20
C ASN A 308 -5.47 27.24 9.88
N GLY A 309 -4.51 27.23 8.94
CA GLY A 309 -3.73 28.39 8.51
C GLY A 309 -2.57 28.81 9.42
N GLN A 310 -2.47 28.28 10.64
CA GLN A 310 -1.39 28.59 11.59
C GLN A 310 -0.22 27.61 11.43
N LYS A 311 1.01 28.13 11.32
CA LYS A 311 2.23 27.29 11.32
C LYS A 311 2.35 26.53 12.65
N LEU A 312 2.50 25.21 12.56
CA LEU A 312 2.65 24.34 13.72
C LEU A 312 4.10 24.31 14.19
N ASN A 313 4.28 24.22 15.51
CA ASN A 313 5.61 24.14 16.13
C ASN A 313 6.14 22.71 16.04
N PRO A 314 7.33 22.46 15.45
CA PRO A 314 7.94 21.14 15.44
C PRO A 314 8.44 20.76 16.84
N LEU A 315 8.33 19.47 17.17
CA LEU A 315 8.81 18.84 18.40
C LEU A 315 9.95 17.82 18.14
N GLY A 316 10.54 17.87 16.94
CA GLY A 316 11.54 16.91 16.46
C GLY A 316 10.93 15.60 15.92
N PHE A 317 11.78 14.60 15.68
CA PHE A 317 11.36 13.25 15.28
C PHE A 317 11.43 12.27 16.45
N MET A 318 10.81 11.09 16.30
CA MET A 318 10.86 9.99 17.27
C MET A 318 12.17 9.21 17.09
N GLU A 319 12.94 8.99 18.17
CA GLU A 319 14.23 8.30 18.09
C GLU A 319 14.07 6.82 17.68
N GLU A 320 13.01 6.18 18.15
CA GLU A 320 12.66 4.79 17.85
C GLU A 320 12.15 4.57 16.41
N ASP A 321 11.67 5.64 15.77
CA ASP A 321 11.25 5.66 14.37
C ASP A 321 11.51 7.05 13.76
N PRO A 322 12.74 7.32 13.28
CA PRO A 322 13.14 8.64 12.78
C PRO A 322 12.39 9.12 11.54
N TRP A 323 11.46 8.33 11.00
CA TRP A 323 10.53 8.77 9.97
C TRP A 323 9.34 9.55 10.53
N VAL A 324 9.06 9.44 11.83
CA VAL A 324 7.91 10.05 12.49
C VAL A 324 8.30 11.40 13.07
N TYR A 325 7.82 12.46 12.44
CA TYR A 325 7.97 13.84 12.89
C TYR A 325 6.81 14.24 13.79
N ARG A 326 7.11 15.03 14.82
CA ARG A 326 6.13 15.49 15.81
C ARG A 326 5.92 16.99 15.72
N TYR A 327 4.68 17.40 15.91
CA TYR A 327 4.25 18.79 15.91
C TYR A 327 3.24 19.03 17.02
N GLU A 328 3.23 20.24 17.57
CA GLU A 328 2.22 20.69 18.51
C GLU A 328 1.00 21.26 17.78
N VAL A 329 -0.18 20.74 18.12
CA VAL A 329 -1.49 21.32 17.79
C VAL A 329 -2.03 21.97 19.07
N PRO A 330 -1.95 23.30 19.21
CA PRO A 330 -2.31 23.99 20.44
C PRO A 330 -3.82 23.93 20.72
N ALA A 331 -4.18 24.04 22.01
CA ALA A 331 -5.56 24.18 22.43
C ALA A 331 -6.22 25.39 21.73
N GLY A 332 -7.50 25.24 21.37
CA GLY A 332 -8.26 26.28 20.67
C GLY A 332 -7.97 26.43 19.17
N LEU A 333 -7.04 25.65 18.59
CA LEU A 333 -6.84 25.64 17.13
C LEU A 333 -8.00 24.95 16.40
N ILE A 334 -8.49 23.85 16.97
CA ILE A 334 -9.69 23.12 16.52
C ILE A 334 -10.91 23.82 17.09
N LYS A 335 -11.82 24.23 16.21
CA LYS A 335 -13.03 25.00 16.55
C LYS A 335 -14.24 24.07 16.72
N ASP A 336 -15.42 24.64 16.79
CA ASP A 336 -16.67 23.93 17.06
C ASP A 336 -17.09 22.97 15.94
N ASP A 337 -16.51 23.11 14.74
CA ASP A 337 -16.65 22.17 13.63
C ASP A 337 -15.93 20.83 13.86
N GLY A 338 -14.97 20.78 14.80
CA GLY A 338 -14.16 19.61 15.07
C GLY A 338 -13.22 19.24 13.91
N ILE A 339 -12.87 20.21 13.06
CA ILE A 339 -12.03 19.99 11.87
C ILE A 339 -10.64 20.61 12.07
N LEU A 340 -9.62 19.86 11.67
CA LEU A 340 -8.26 20.35 11.48
C LEU A 340 -7.87 20.23 10.01
N THR A 341 -7.82 21.35 9.29
CA THR A 341 -7.23 21.44 7.97
C THR A 341 -5.71 21.52 8.09
N LEU A 342 -5.05 20.45 7.68
CA LEU A 342 -3.60 20.34 7.63
C LEU A 342 -3.10 20.66 6.23
N GLU A 343 -2.13 21.56 6.13
CA GLU A 343 -1.43 21.89 4.89
C GLU A 343 0.06 21.54 5.02
N VAL A 344 0.59 20.76 4.06
CA VAL A 344 2.04 20.52 3.96
C VAL A 344 2.67 21.57 3.04
N VAL A 345 3.44 22.48 3.63
CA VAL A 345 4.07 23.59 2.91
C VAL A 345 5.54 23.26 2.65
N LYS A 346 5.89 23.14 1.37
CA LYS A 346 7.28 23.04 0.94
C LYS A 346 8.01 24.38 1.09
N GLU A 347 9.29 24.31 1.41
CA GLU A 347 10.21 25.43 1.20
C GLU A 347 10.53 25.59 -0.31
N PRO A 348 11.25 26.63 -0.76
CA PRO A 348 11.47 26.90 -2.19
C PRO A 348 12.23 25.81 -2.97
N PHE A 349 12.90 24.87 -2.30
CA PHE A 349 13.87 23.96 -2.92
C PHE A 349 13.38 22.52 -3.22
N PRO A 350 12.49 21.89 -2.43
CA PRO A 350 12.01 20.54 -2.74
C PRO A 350 11.23 20.48 -4.05
N ARG A 351 11.43 19.37 -4.79
CA ARG A 351 10.68 19.08 -6.02
C ARG A 351 9.18 18.86 -5.78
N GLY A 352 8.78 18.56 -4.54
CA GLY A 352 7.40 18.38 -4.11
C GLY A 352 7.29 18.34 -2.59
N SER A 353 6.06 18.30 -2.08
CA SER A 353 5.73 17.99 -0.69
C SER A 353 4.72 16.85 -0.66
N GLY A 354 4.47 16.30 0.53
CA GLY A 354 3.48 15.26 0.68
C GLY A 354 3.32 14.80 2.09
N LEU A 355 2.42 13.85 2.26
CA LEU A 355 2.17 13.17 3.51
C LEU A 355 1.92 11.69 3.23
N THR A 356 2.34 10.84 4.16
CA THR A 356 2.21 9.38 4.05
C THR A 356 1.26 8.86 5.11
N GLU A 357 1.51 9.25 6.36
CA GLU A 357 0.84 8.72 7.54
C GLU A 357 0.73 9.84 8.57
N LEU A 358 -0.34 9.86 9.37
CA LEU A 358 -0.47 10.79 10.49
C LEU A 358 -1.21 10.18 11.68
N TRP A 359 -0.90 10.72 12.86
CA TRP A 359 -1.63 10.50 14.10
C TRP A 359 -1.95 11.83 14.75
N LEU A 360 -3.16 11.97 15.25
CA LEU A 360 -3.55 13.02 16.18
C LEU A 360 -3.81 12.38 17.52
N ILE A 361 -2.93 12.64 18.48
CA ILE A 361 -2.99 12.06 19.82
C ILE A 361 -3.43 13.16 20.79
N PRO A 362 -4.58 13.03 21.45
CA PRO A 362 -5.05 14.07 22.36
C PRO A 362 -4.12 14.21 23.56
N LYS A 363 -3.78 15.45 23.93
CA LYS A 363 -3.10 15.74 25.19
C LYS A 363 -4.14 15.71 26.33
N TYR A 364 -3.78 15.09 27.46
CA TYR A 364 -4.62 14.97 28.66
C TYR A 364 -4.04 15.75 29.82
#